data_AF-A0A0X3P4N5-F1
#
_entry.id   AF-A0A0X3P4N5-F1
#
_cell.length_a   1.000
_cell.length_b   1.000
_cell.length_c   1.000
_cell.angle_alpha   90.00
_cell.angle_beta   90.00
_cell.angle_gamma   90.00
#
_symmetry.space_group_name_H-M   'P 1'
#
loop_
_entity.id
_entity.type
_entity.pdbx_description
1 polymer ?
#
loop_
_entity_poly.entity_id
_entity_poly.type
_entity_poly.pdbx_seq_one_letter_code
_entity_poly.pdbx_strand_id
1 'polypeptide(L)'
;MHMGHFRATVIGNFVRNINVAAGNNVVAINYLGDWGTQFGMLSLGFQKFGDHTLLDNDPLKHLHSVYVRACRTLGDSEPGKSDASALATLLEHSKDPELLDLWQRFRSVSLAELKKLYLRMNIQFDRYEFESQFVKRAMDVVNRLIASRLA
;
A
#
# COMPACT_ATOMS: atom_id res chain seq x y z
N MET A 1 -8.24 -4.59 -4.10
CA MET A 1 -7.84 -5.16 -5.41
C MET A 1 -8.97 -4.87 -6.41
N HIS A 2 -8.65 -4.36 -7.59
CA HIS A 2 -9.61 -4.11 -8.68
C HIS A 2 -9.18 -4.86 -9.95
N MET A 3 -9.94 -4.80 -11.06
CA MET A 3 -9.68 -5.60 -12.26
C MET A 3 -8.27 -5.42 -12.85
N GLY A 4 -7.76 -4.18 -12.90
CA GLY A 4 -6.37 -3.91 -13.27
C GLY A 4 -5.32 -4.67 -12.44
N HIS A 5 -5.47 -4.71 -11.11
CA HIS A 5 -4.58 -5.47 -10.23
C HIS A 5 -4.68 -6.98 -10.50
N PHE A 6 -5.88 -7.49 -10.72
CA PHE A 6 -6.10 -8.90 -11.03
C PHE A 6 -5.37 -9.33 -12.30
N ARG A 7 -5.47 -8.54 -13.37
CA ARG A 7 -4.79 -8.81 -14.64
C ARG A 7 -3.26 -8.93 -14.45
N ALA A 8 -2.65 -7.97 -13.78
CA ALA A 8 -1.21 -8.00 -13.50
C ALA A 8 -0.82 -9.22 -12.65
N THR A 9 -1.64 -9.57 -11.66
CA THR A 9 -1.40 -10.71 -10.76
C THR A 9 -1.40 -12.04 -11.53
N VAL A 10 -2.41 -12.29 -12.36
CA VAL A 10 -2.54 -13.55 -13.11
C VAL A 10 -1.45 -13.68 -14.17
N ILE A 11 -1.18 -12.61 -14.92
CA ILE A 11 -0.12 -12.60 -15.94
C ILE A 11 1.24 -12.83 -15.29
N GLY A 12 1.54 -12.15 -14.17
CA GLY A 12 2.79 -12.36 -13.44
C GLY A 12 2.96 -13.80 -12.96
N ASN A 13 1.89 -14.41 -12.43
CA ASN A 13 1.93 -15.81 -12.01
C ASN A 13 2.15 -16.78 -13.19
N PHE A 14 1.53 -16.51 -14.34
CA PHE A 14 1.76 -17.29 -15.55
C PHE A 14 3.22 -17.23 -16.01
N VAL A 15 3.79 -16.02 -16.08
CA VAL A 15 5.21 -15.82 -16.46
C VAL A 15 6.15 -16.50 -15.46
N ARG A 16 5.86 -16.41 -14.16
CA ARG A 16 6.60 -17.14 -13.11
C ARG A 16 6.60 -18.63 -13.39
N ASN A 17 5.42 -19.22 -13.62
CA ASN A 17 5.28 -20.67 -13.77
C ASN A 17 5.99 -21.20 -15.02
N ILE A 18 5.97 -20.47 -16.14
CA ILE A 18 6.73 -20.82 -17.34
C ILE A 18 8.24 -20.82 -17.04
N ASN A 19 8.73 -19.77 -16.37
CA ASN A 19 10.16 -19.67 -16.06
C ASN A 19 10.63 -20.77 -15.10
N VAL A 20 9.83 -21.09 -14.07
CA VAL A 20 10.11 -22.20 -13.17
C VAL A 20 10.12 -23.53 -13.94
N ALA A 21 9.15 -23.77 -14.81
CA ALA A 21 9.10 -24.98 -15.64
C ALA A 21 10.28 -25.09 -16.61
N ALA A 22 10.84 -23.97 -17.07
CA ALA A 22 12.04 -23.90 -17.89
C ALA A 22 13.36 -24.11 -17.11
N GLY A 23 13.30 -24.27 -15.78
CA GLY A 23 14.47 -24.46 -14.92
C GLY A 23 15.14 -23.18 -14.45
N ASN A 24 14.51 -22.01 -14.66
CA ASN A 24 15.04 -20.73 -14.16
C ASN A 24 14.77 -20.57 -12.66
N ASN A 25 15.69 -19.89 -11.96
CA ASN A 25 15.44 -19.43 -10.60
C ASN A 25 14.57 -18.17 -10.63
N VAL A 26 13.38 -18.21 -10.03
CA VAL A 26 12.41 -17.11 -10.06
C VAL A 26 12.07 -16.67 -8.65
N VAL A 27 12.10 -15.36 -8.42
CA VAL A 27 11.62 -14.74 -7.17
C VAL A 27 10.41 -13.89 -7.51
N ALA A 28 9.24 -14.31 -7.07
CA ALA A 28 7.99 -13.57 -7.21
C ALA A 28 7.85 -12.54 -6.08
N ILE A 29 7.86 -11.26 -6.46
CA ILE A 29 7.74 -10.14 -5.53
C ILE A 29 6.39 -9.47 -5.73
N ASN A 30 5.64 -9.29 -4.64
CA ASN A 30 4.50 -8.40 -4.61
C ASN A 30 4.94 -7.06 -4.03
N TYR A 31 5.04 -6.05 -4.88
CA TYR A 31 5.41 -4.69 -4.50
C TYR A 31 4.16 -3.89 -4.19
N LEU A 32 3.86 -3.76 -2.90
CA LEU A 32 2.64 -3.15 -2.38
C LEU A 32 2.86 -1.65 -2.17
N GLY A 33 1.96 -0.84 -2.73
CA GLY A 33 1.85 0.57 -2.38
C GLY A 33 1.27 0.70 -0.98
N ASP A 34 2.12 1.00 0.00
CA ASP A 34 1.73 1.28 1.39
C ASP A 34 1.98 2.75 1.79
N TRP A 35 2.11 3.61 0.79
CA TRP A 35 2.66 4.95 0.92
C TRP A 35 1.89 6.01 0.12
N GLY A 36 2.03 7.29 0.53
CA GLY A 36 1.51 8.44 -0.19
C GLY A 36 0.10 8.90 0.21
N THR A 37 -0.48 9.81 -0.58
CA THR A 37 -1.74 10.50 -0.30
C THR A 37 -2.93 9.56 -0.10
N GLN A 38 -2.90 8.36 -0.68
CA GLN A 38 -3.94 7.34 -0.45
C GLN A 38 -3.98 6.89 1.02
N PHE A 39 -2.82 6.70 1.65
CA PHE A 39 -2.72 6.37 3.07
C PHE A 39 -3.04 7.57 3.96
N GLY A 40 -2.63 8.77 3.55
CA GLY A 40 -3.04 10.02 4.21
C GLY A 40 -4.56 10.17 4.25
N MET A 41 -5.23 9.93 3.11
CA MET A 41 -6.69 9.98 3.00
C MET A 41 -7.38 8.89 3.83
N LEU A 42 -6.85 7.65 3.82
CA LEU A 42 -7.38 6.57 4.65
C LEU A 42 -7.27 6.90 6.15
N SER A 43 -6.13 7.43 6.57
CA SER A 43 -5.87 7.78 7.97
C SER A 43 -6.75 8.93 8.45
N LEU A 44 -6.87 9.99 7.63
CA LEU A 44 -7.81 11.10 7.87
C LEU A 44 -9.27 10.61 7.91
N GLY A 45 -9.62 9.70 7.00
CA GLY A 45 -10.91 9.04 6.98
C GLY A 45 -11.18 8.24 8.26
N PHE A 46 -10.18 7.50 8.73
CA PHE A 46 -10.29 6.68 9.92
C PHE A 46 -10.44 7.52 11.20
N GLN A 47 -9.79 8.68 11.27
CA GLN A 47 -10.02 9.62 12.38
C GLN A 47 -11.47 10.11 12.45
N LYS A 48 -12.17 10.25 11.31
CA LYS A 48 -13.55 10.76 11.25
C LYS A 48 -14.62 9.67 11.29
N PHE A 49 -14.34 8.52 10.69
CA PHE A 49 -15.34 7.48 10.42
C PHE A 49 -14.88 6.07 10.84
N GLY A 50 -13.67 5.97 11.40
CA GLY A 50 -13.09 4.72 11.85
C GLY A 50 -13.76 4.19 13.11
N ASP A 51 -13.59 2.89 13.31
CA ASP A 51 -14.13 2.13 14.42
C ASP A 51 -13.16 0.96 14.63
N HIS A 52 -12.57 0.88 15.81
CA HIS A 52 -11.58 -0.14 16.12
C HIS A 52 -12.20 -1.55 16.24
N THR A 53 -13.45 -1.65 16.68
CA THR A 53 -14.21 -2.90 16.77
C THR A 53 -14.48 -3.48 15.38
N LEU A 54 -14.84 -2.62 14.42
CA LEU A 54 -15.04 -3.04 13.03
C LEU A 54 -13.70 -3.39 12.35
N LEU A 55 -12.62 -2.71 12.73
CA LEU A 55 -11.27 -3.03 12.27
C LEU A 55 -10.82 -4.43 12.71
N ASP A 56 -11.28 -4.91 13.87
CA ASP A 56 -10.94 -6.25 14.35
C ASP A 56 -11.81 -7.36 13.73
N ASN A 57 -13.08 -7.07 13.43
CA ASN A 57 -14.02 -8.09 12.95
C ASN A 57 -14.04 -8.23 11.42
N ASP A 58 -14.14 -7.13 10.67
CA ASP A 58 -14.14 -7.14 9.20
C ASP A 58 -13.28 -5.99 8.64
N PRO A 59 -11.95 -6.09 8.82
CA PRO A 59 -11.05 -4.97 8.58
C PRO A 59 -11.04 -4.48 7.14
N LEU A 60 -10.97 -5.38 6.15
CA LEU A 60 -10.85 -4.97 4.75
C LEU A 60 -12.12 -4.25 4.28
N LYS A 61 -13.29 -4.75 4.67
CA LYS A 61 -14.57 -4.11 4.36
C LYS A 61 -14.66 -2.75 5.05
N HIS A 62 -14.27 -2.68 6.32
CA HIS A 62 -14.28 -1.44 7.09
C HIS A 62 -13.34 -0.39 6.49
N LEU A 63 -12.07 -0.72 6.28
CA LEU A 63 -11.08 0.17 5.69
C LEU A 63 -11.49 0.65 4.30
N HIS A 64 -12.05 -0.24 3.48
CA HIS A 64 -12.59 0.16 2.18
C HIS A 64 -13.77 1.13 2.33
N SER A 65 -14.69 0.89 3.27
CA SER A 65 -15.83 1.78 3.51
C SER A 65 -15.39 3.16 4.00
N VAL A 66 -14.41 3.21 4.91
CA VAL A 66 -13.80 4.43 5.42
C VAL A 66 -13.11 5.20 4.30
N TYR A 67 -12.31 4.52 3.48
CA TYR A 67 -11.62 5.13 2.34
C TYR A 67 -12.60 5.75 1.34
N VAL A 68 -13.63 5.01 0.92
CA VAL A 68 -14.64 5.52 -0.02
C VAL A 68 -15.38 6.72 0.57
N ARG A 69 -15.74 6.67 1.85
CA ARG A 69 -16.40 7.79 2.53
C ARG A 69 -15.47 9.00 2.63
N ALA A 70 -14.21 8.80 2.95
CA ALA A 70 -13.20 9.86 3.00
C ALA A 70 -13.01 10.52 1.63
N CYS A 71 -12.83 9.73 0.56
CA CYS A 71 -12.74 10.28 -0.80
C CYS A 71 -13.97 11.09 -1.19
N ARG A 72 -15.19 10.63 -0.85
CA ARG A 72 -16.43 11.37 -1.17
C ARG A 72 -16.62 12.65 -0.37
N THR A 73 -16.18 12.66 0.89
CA THR A 73 -16.44 13.78 1.81
C THR A 73 -15.31 14.80 1.85
N LEU A 74 -14.08 14.37 1.59
CA LEU A 74 -12.86 15.16 1.72
C LEU A 74 -12.09 15.27 0.40
N GLY A 75 -12.24 14.30 -0.49
CA GLY A 75 -11.42 14.17 -1.70
C GLY A 75 -11.61 15.28 -2.73
N ASP A 76 -12.77 15.94 -2.76
CA ASP A 76 -13.03 17.07 -3.67
C ASP A 76 -12.78 18.43 -3.01
N SER A 77 -12.48 18.46 -1.70
CA SER A 77 -12.17 19.70 -0.98
C SER A 77 -10.67 19.98 -1.02
N GLU A 78 -10.28 21.21 -1.35
CA GLU A 78 -8.86 21.63 -1.27
C GLU A 78 -8.24 21.40 0.13
N PRO A 79 -8.95 21.68 1.25
CA PRO A 79 -8.46 21.32 2.58
C PRO A 79 -8.23 19.82 2.73
N GLY A 80 -9.17 18.98 2.29
CA GLY A 80 -9.06 17.52 2.46
C GLY A 80 -7.91 16.89 1.67
N LYS A 81 -7.57 17.41 0.48
CA LYS A 81 -6.38 16.99 -0.27
C LYS A 81 -5.09 17.45 0.40
N SER A 82 -5.06 18.70 0.86
CA SER A 82 -3.92 19.28 1.56
C SER A 82 -3.64 18.53 2.87
N ASP A 83 -4.68 18.28 3.66
CA ASP A 83 -4.61 17.53 4.93
C ASP A 83 -4.13 16.09 4.70
N ALA A 84 -4.66 15.40 3.70
CA ALA A 84 -4.19 14.05 3.36
C ALA A 84 -2.72 14.04 2.92
N SER A 85 -2.28 15.05 2.18
CA SER A 85 -0.88 15.20 1.78
C SER A 85 0.03 15.52 2.98
N ALA A 86 -0.42 16.39 3.88
CA ALA A 86 0.29 16.73 5.11
C ALA A 86 0.43 15.51 6.02
N LEU A 87 -0.64 14.72 6.15
CA LEU A 87 -0.65 13.51 6.97
C LEU A 87 0.18 12.39 6.34
N ALA A 88 0.21 12.29 5.01
CA ALA A 88 1.16 11.43 4.31
C ALA A 88 2.59 11.86 4.61
N THR A 89 2.92 13.16 4.49
CA THR A 89 4.24 13.73 4.82
C THR A 89 4.63 13.45 6.27
N LEU A 90 3.67 13.53 7.18
CA LEU A 90 3.85 13.23 8.60
C LEU A 90 4.17 11.74 8.82
N LEU A 91 3.48 10.83 8.15
CA LEU A 91 3.85 9.40 8.16
C LEU A 91 5.28 9.18 7.66
N GLU A 92 5.78 10.02 6.76
CA GLU A 92 7.15 9.88 6.24
C GLU A 92 8.24 10.33 7.22
N HIS A 93 7.99 11.42 7.93
CA HIS A 93 9.03 12.11 8.71
C HIS A 93 8.84 11.99 10.23
N SER A 94 7.64 11.66 10.70
CA SER A 94 7.32 11.71 12.12
C SER A 94 7.70 10.42 12.86
N LYS A 95 7.83 10.58 14.17
CA LYS A 95 7.90 9.49 15.15
C LYS A 95 6.59 9.39 15.94
N ASP A 96 5.46 9.87 15.40
CA ASP A 96 4.18 9.76 16.10
C ASP A 96 3.85 8.27 16.29
N PRO A 97 3.93 7.73 17.51
CA PRO A 97 3.80 6.30 17.72
C PRO A 97 2.39 5.80 17.41
N GLU A 98 1.36 6.62 17.65
CA GLU A 98 -0.02 6.23 17.44
C GLU A 98 -0.34 6.14 15.94
N LEU A 99 0.11 7.13 15.17
CA LEU A 99 -0.10 7.14 13.73
C LEU A 99 0.65 6.01 13.03
N LEU A 100 1.89 5.73 13.47
CA LEU A 100 2.70 4.63 12.95
C LEU A 100 2.12 3.26 13.32
N ASP A 101 1.62 3.08 14.54
CA ASP A 101 0.95 1.84 14.96
C ASP A 101 -0.30 1.57 14.11
N LEU A 102 -1.13 2.60 13.92
CA LEU A 102 -2.33 2.51 13.11
C LEU A 102 -2.00 2.15 11.65
N TRP A 103 -0.98 2.79 11.06
CA TRP A 103 -0.51 2.47 9.72
C TRP A 103 0.00 1.02 9.60
N GLN A 104 0.81 0.56 10.56
CA GLN A 104 1.28 -0.82 10.61
C GLN A 104 0.11 -1.81 10.73
N ARG A 105 -0.92 -1.46 11.50
CA ARG A 105 -2.14 -2.26 11.61
C ARG A 105 -2.91 -2.33 10.30
N PHE A 106 -3.10 -1.21 9.60
CA PHE A 106 -3.74 -1.20 8.27
C PHE A 106 -2.97 -2.06 7.27
N ARG A 107 -1.64 -1.94 7.26
CA ARG A 107 -0.76 -2.71 6.39
C ARG A 107 -0.83 -4.20 6.67
N SER A 108 -0.67 -4.59 7.93
CA SER A 108 -0.63 -6.02 8.33
C SER A 108 -1.95 -6.72 8.02
N VAL A 109 -3.07 -6.08 8.31
CA VAL A 109 -4.38 -6.67 8.08
C VAL A 109 -4.74 -6.71 6.58
N SER A 110 -4.43 -5.64 5.84
CA SER A 110 -4.61 -5.64 4.38
C SER A 110 -3.77 -6.73 3.70
N LEU A 111 -2.53 -6.93 4.16
CA LEU A 111 -1.66 -7.99 3.66
C LEU A 111 -2.23 -9.38 3.95
N ALA A 112 -2.77 -9.61 5.15
CA ALA A 112 -3.37 -10.90 5.53
C ALA A 112 -4.54 -11.27 4.61
N GLU A 113 -5.44 -10.32 4.33
CA GLU A 113 -6.57 -10.53 3.43
C GLU A 113 -6.15 -10.72 1.97
N LEU A 114 -5.15 -9.93 1.50
CA LEU A 114 -4.58 -10.11 0.18
C LEU A 114 -3.96 -11.51 0.02
N LYS A 115 -3.23 -12.01 1.02
CA LYS A 115 -2.67 -13.36 1.03
C LYS A 115 -3.76 -14.43 0.87
N LYS A 116 -4.86 -14.33 1.61
CA LYS A 116 -6.01 -15.23 1.47
C LYS A 116 -6.57 -15.20 0.04
N LEU A 117 -6.69 -14.02 -0.54
CA LEU A 117 -7.18 -13.86 -1.92
C LEU A 117 -6.22 -14.49 -2.94
N TYR A 118 -4.91 -14.27 -2.82
CA TYR A 118 -3.91 -14.88 -3.69
C TYR A 118 -3.90 -16.41 -3.59
N LEU A 119 -3.99 -16.95 -2.38
CA LEU A 119 -4.09 -18.38 -2.13
C LEU A 119 -5.30 -19.02 -2.83
N ARG A 120 -6.47 -18.37 -2.80
CA ARG A 120 -7.66 -18.83 -3.53
C ARG A 120 -7.46 -18.91 -5.05
N MET A 121 -6.52 -18.14 -5.59
CA MET A 121 -6.19 -18.13 -7.02
C MET A 121 -4.99 -19.04 -7.34
N ASN A 122 -4.50 -19.82 -6.37
CA ASN A 122 -3.27 -20.61 -6.48
C ASN A 122 -2.03 -19.75 -6.84
N ILE A 123 -1.95 -18.56 -6.24
CA ILE A 123 -0.86 -17.60 -6.43
C ILE A 123 -0.13 -17.44 -5.10
N GLN A 124 1.18 -17.59 -5.13
CA GLN A 124 2.06 -17.39 -3.98
C GLN A 124 3.23 -16.51 -4.39
N PHE A 125 3.58 -15.57 -3.51
CA PHE A 125 4.73 -14.70 -3.67
C PHE A 125 5.81 -15.13 -2.68
N ASP A 126 7.06 -15.07 -3.13
CA ASP A 126 8.23 -15.37 -2.30
C ASP A 126 8.53 -14.20 -1.36
N ARG A 127 8.24 -12.97 -1.81
CA ARG A 127 8.47 -11.74 -1.03
C ARG A 127 7.30 -10.76 -1.16
N TYR A 128 7.00 -10.10 -0.05
CA TYR A 128 6.10 -8.97 0.01
C TYR A 128 6.92 -7.75 0.40
N GLU A 129 7.05 -6.83 -0.54
CA GLU A 129 7.81 -5.60 -0.40
C GLU A 129 6.89 -4.41 -0.46
N PHE A 130 7.33 -3.32 0.12
CA PHE A 130 6.49 -2.17 0.39
C PHE A 130 7.19 -0.91 -0.08
N GLU A 131 6.46 -0.02 -0.74
CA GLU A 131 7.00 1.22 -1.27
C GLU A 131 7.71 2.06 -0.19
N SER A 132 7.14 2.09 1.01
CA SER A 132 7.73 2.74 2.20
C SER A 132 9.15 2.28 2.52
N GLN A 133 9.54 1.04 2.17
CA GLN A 133 10.86 0.49 2.46
C GLN A 133 11.97 1.07 1.55
N PHE A 134 11.60 1.69 0.43
CA PHE A 134 12.55 2.15 -0.59
C PHE A 134 12.71 3.66 -0.64
N VAL A 135 11.91 4.43 0.10
CA VAL A 135 11.92 5.91 0.09
C VAL A 135 13.33 6.48 0.27
N LYS A 136 14.06 6.03 1.29
CA LYS A 136 15.44 6.48 1.54
C LYS A 136 16.38 6.17 0.37
N ARG A 137 16.32 4.95 -0.16
CA ARG A 137 17.16 4.53 -1.30
C ARG A 137 16.81 5.29 -2.57
N ALA A 138 15.54 5.63 -2.77
CA ALA A 138 15.09 6.47 -3.88
C ALA A 138 15.69 7.88 -3.77
N MET A 139 15.68 8.48 -2.57
CA MET A 139 16.33 9.78 -2.34
C MET A 139 17.84 9.73 -2.62
N ASP A 140 18.52 8.65 -2.25
CA ASP A 140 19.94 8.46 -2.56
C ASP A 140 20.18 8.37 -4.09
N VAL A 141 19.26 7.80 -4.86
CA VAL A 141 19.32 7.80 -6.33
C VAL A 141 19.14 9.21 -6.87
N VAL A 142 18.15 9.96 -6.38
CA VAL A 142 17.89 11.35 -6.80
C VAL A 142 19.12 12.22 -6.57
N ASN A 143 19.70 12.16 -5.36
CA ASN A 143 20.90 12.92 -5.03
C ASN A 143 22.09 12.60 -5.95
N ARG A 144 22.26 11.33 -6.33
CA ARG A 144 23.30 10.91 -7.30
C ARG A 144 23.04 11.44 -8.71
N LEU A 145 21.78 11.49 -9.14
CA LEU A 145 21.41 12.01 -10.46
C LEU A 145 21.66 13.52 -10.54
N ILE A 146 21.28 14.29 -9.51
CA ILE A 146 21.56 15.73 -9.40
C ILE A 146 23.08 15.98 -9.41
N ALA A 147 23.83 15.24 -8.60
CA ALA A 147 25.29 15.37 -8.55
C ALA A 147 25.96 15.07 -9.90
N SER A 148 25.35 14.16 -10.69
CA SER A 148 25.82 13.80 -12.03
C SER A 148 25.26 14.67 -13.15
N ARG A 149 24.44 15.69 -12.85
CA ARG A 149 23.75 16.57 -13.81
C ARG A 149 22.86 15.82 -14.81
N LEU A 150 22.23 14.75 -14.35
CA LEU A 150 21.25 13.96 -15.12
C LEU A 150 19.80 14.31 -14.76
N ALA A 151 19.59 15.17 -13.76
CA ALA A 151 18.32 15.70 -13.29
C ALA A 151 18.49 17.16 -12.86
#